data_AF-A0A654D9T3-F1
#
_entry.id   AF-A0A654D9T3-F1
#
_cell.length_a   1.000
_cell.length_b   1.000
_cell.length_c   1.000
_cell.angle_alpha   90.00
_cell.angle_beta   90.00
_cell.angle_gamma   90.00
#
_symmetry.space_group_name_H-M   'P 1'
#
loop_
_entity.id
_entity.type
_entity.pdbx_description
1 polymer ?
#
loop_
_entity_poly.entity_id
_entity_poly.type
_entity_poly.pdbx_seq_one_letter_code
_entity_poly.pdbx_strand_id
1 'polypeptide(L)'
;MCTIVPIVRQCLIDTGVPQSEVSPKEVVHMYIRERFCPPIEIWDDKKLSYKVEPKSVESLDNTQFFLFKEDVQRWAAEFLGAYIPDPNEQVKSWVIFPELNENKENENQSRYRTGQG
;
A
#
# COMPACT_ATOMS: atom_id res chain seq x y z
N MET A 1 0.74 9.86 -7.67
CA MET A 1 1.30 8.75 -6.86
C MET A 1 1.69 9.14 -5.42
N CYS A 2 1.29 10.32 -4.93
CA CYS A 2 1.80 10.84 -3.64
C CYS A 2 1.27 10.12 -2.40
N THR A 3 0.12 9.43 -2.47
CA THR A 3 -0.51 8.72 -1.34
C THR A 3 -0.23 7.21 -1.34
N ILE A 4 -0.10 6.58 -2.51
CA ILE A 4 0.08 5.12 -2.65
C ILE A 4 1.37 4.66 -1.96
N VAL A 5 2.52 5.22 -2.35
CA VAL A 5 3.84 4.81 -1.85
C VAL A 5 3.96 4.91 -0.32
N PRO A 6 3.60 6.04 0.33
CA PRO A 6 3.70 6.12 1.79
C PRO A 6 2.75 5.16 2.51
N ILE A 7 1.53 4.93 2.01
CA ILE A 7 0.59 3.99 2.64
C ILE A 7 1.14 2.56 2.53
N VAL A 8 1.52 2.12 1.32
CA VAL A 8 2.10 0.78 1.12
C VAL A 8 3.36 0.60 1.97
N ARG A 9 4.21 1.61 2.04
CA ARG A 9 5.41 1.57 2.89
C ARG A 9 5.06 1.35 4.36
N GLN A 10 4.10 2.09 4.90
CA GLN A 10 3.70 1.95 6.29
C GLN A 10 3.11 0.57 6.55
N CYS A 11 2.22 0.09 5.68
CA CYS A 11 1.63 -1.23 5.81
C CYS A 11 2.68 -2.36 5.76
N LEU A 12 3.69 -2.25 4.89
CA LEU A 12 4.79 -3.22 4.87
C LEU A 12 5.54 -3.24 6.22
N ILE A 13 5.81 -2.07 6.81
CA ILE A 13 6.42 -1.98 8.15
C ILE A 13 5.50 -2.63 9.20
N ASP A 14 4.21 -2.33 9.16
CA ASP A 14 3.23 -2.87 10.11
C ASP A 14 3.08 -4.40 10.00
N THR A 15 3.29 -4.97 8.81
CA THR A 15 3.35 -6.43 8.59
C THR A 15 4.68 -7.07 9.03
N GLY A 16 5.66 -6.28 9.47
CA GLY A 16 6.95 -6.75 10.00
C GLY A 16 8.13 -6.65 9.04
N VAL A 17 7.98 -6.02 7.87
CA VAL A 17 9.11 -5.77 6.96
C VAL A 17 10.07 -4.75 7.59
N PRO A 18 11.38 -5.04 7.71
CA PRO A 18 12.33 -4.11 8.31
C PRO A 18 12.35 -2.76 7.61
N GLN A 19 12.42 -1.67 8.39
CA GLN A 19 12.44 -0.32 7.84
C GLN A 19 13.61 -0.09 6.87
N SER A 20 14.74 -0.79 7.05
CA SER A 20 15.89 -0.75 6.15
C SER A 20 15.58 -1.30 4.76
N GLU A 21 14.62 -2.22 4.63
CA GLU A 21 14.24 -2.84 3.36
C GLU A 21 13.20 -1.99 2.58
N VAL A 22 12.51 -1.09 3.26
CA VAL A 22 11.53 -0.16 2.66
C VAL A 22 12.02 1.29 2.69
N SER A 23 13.34 1.47 2.85
CA SER A 23 14.02 2.76 2.81
C SER A 23 15.12 2.74 1.74
N PRO A 24 15.24 3.79 0.92
CA PRO A 24 14.38 4.98 0.88
C PRO A 24 13.03 4.68 0.17
N LYS A 25 12.11 5.67 0.11
CA LYS A 25 10.76 5.50 -0.48
C LYS A 25 10.79 4.97 -1.92
N GLU A 26 11.89 5.23 -2.63
CA GLU A 26 12.15 4.79 -4.00
C GLU A 26 12.15 3.26 -4.10
N VAL A 27 12.57 2.54 -3.06
CA VAL A 27 12.55 1.07 -3.05
C VAL A 27 11.10 0.56 -3.15
N VAL A 28 10.19 1.16 -2.38
CA VAL A 28 8.77 0.80 -2.42
C VAL A 28 8.14 1.21 -3.75
N HIS A 29 8.50 2.40 -4.27
CA HIS A 29 8.05 2.83 -5.59
C HIS A 29 8.50 1.86 -6.69
N MET A 30 9.76 1.43 -6.68
CA MET A 30 10.30 0.45 -7.62
C MET A 30 9.59 -0.90 -7.47
N TYR A 31 9.38 -1.39 -6.25
CA TYR A 31 8.63 -2.62 -6.01
C TYR A 31 7.22 -2.58 -6.62
N ILE A 32 6.46 -1.51 -6.37
CA ILE A 32 5.12 -1.33 -6.93
C ILE A 32 5.18 -1.26 -8.47
N ARG A 33 6.12 -0.50 -9.01
CA ARG A 33 6.32 -0.36 -10.45
C ARG A 33 6.62 -1.71 -11.11
N GLU A 34 7.59 -2.46 -10.60
CA GLU A 34 7.97 -3.74 -11.18
C GLU A 34 6.83 -4.76 -11.11
N ARG A 35 6.04 -4.71 -10.03
CA ARG A 35 4.93 -5.64 -9.81
C ARG A 35 3.71 -5.34 -10.68
N PHE A 36 3.32 -4.09 -10.83
CA PHE A 36 2.01 -3.72 -11.41
C PHE A 36 2.08 -2.92 -12.70
N CYS A 37 3.20 -2.25 -13.00
CA CYS A 37 3.30 -1.49 -14.24
C CYS A 37 3.38 -2.45 -15.43
N PRO A 38 2.58 -2.24 -16.50
CA PRO A 38 2.73 -3.04 -17.72
C PRO A 38 4.10 -2.79 -18.37
N PRO A 39 4.66 -3.77 -19.09
CA PRO A 39 5.86 -3.57 -19.90
C PRO A 39 5.57 -2.57 -21.04
N ILE A 40 6.60 -1.81 -21.42
CA ILE A 40 6.52 -0.91 -22.57
C ILE A 40 7.16 -1.63 -23.75
N GLU A 41 6.34 -1.96 -24.73
CA GLU A 41 6.71 -2.77 -25.88
C GLU A 41 6.80 -1.88 -27.10
N ILE A 42 8.00 -1.77 -27.67
CA ILE A 42 8.27 -0.91 -28.83
C ILE A 42 8.73 -1.76 -29.99
N TRP A 43 8.04 -1.60 -31.11
CA TRP A 43 8.46 -2.14 -32.39
C TRP A 43 9.33 -1.12 -33.14
N ASP A 44 10.54 -1.53 -33.54
CA ASP A 44 11.43 -0.72 -34.38
C ASP A 44 11.39 -1.24 -35.82
N ASP A 45 10.63 -0.55 -36.68
CA ASP A 45 10.48 -0.88 -38.11
C ASP A 45 11.82 -0.87 -38.87
N LYS A 46 12.80 -0.05 -38.45
CA LYS A 46 14.08 0.07 -39.16
C LYS A 46 15.01 -1.10 -38.86
N LYS A 47 14.92 -1.65 -37.66
CA LYS A 47 15.73 -2.79 -37.22
C LYS A 47 14.97 -4.12 -37.31
N LEU A 48 13.69 -4.08 -37.66
CA LEU A 48 12.78 -5.24 -37.65
C LEU A 48 12.88 -6.01 -36.33
N SER A 49 12.93 -5.26 -35.21
CA SER A 49 13.21 -5.81 -33.90
C SER A 49 12.23 -5.29 -32.87
N TYR A 50 11.92 -6.14 -31.91
CA TYR A 50 11.07 -5.82 -30.78
C TYR A 50 11.94 -5.50 -29.56
N LYS A 51 11.62 -4.40 -28.86
CA LYS A 51 12.33 -3.97 -27.66
C LYS A 51 11.33 -3.79 -26.52
N VAL A 52 11.65 -4.38 -25.37
CA VAL A 52 10.95 -4.10 -24.12
C VAL A 52 11.75 -3.05 -23.36
N GLU A 53 11.14 -1.91 -23.06
CA GLU A 53 11.76 -0.87 -22.26
C GLU A 53 11.52 -1.08 -20.75
N PRO A 54 12.37 -0.49 -19.89
CA PRO A 54 12.12 -0.50 -18.46
C PRO A 54 10.72 0.02 -18.14
N LYS A 55 10.02 -0.65 -17.23
CA LYS A 55 8.71 -0.22 -16.76
C LYS A 55 8.80 1.20 -16.22
N SER A 56 7.91 2.06 -16.67
CA SER A 56 7.85 3.47 -16.27
C SER A 56 6.41 3.88 -16.11
N VAL A 57 6.07 4.39 -14.93
CA VAL A 57 4.71 4.88 -14.69
C VAL A 57 4.46 6.22 -15.38
N GLU A 58 5.51 6.99 -15.65
CA GLU A 58 5.42 8.27 -16.37
C GLU A 58 5.07 8.07 -17.86
N SER A 59 5.31 6.87 -18.38
CA SER A 59 5.04 6.51 -19.76
C SER A 59 3.64 5.91 -19.97
N LEU A 60 2.86 5.74 -18.90
CA LEU A 60 1.50 5.22 -19.00
C LEU A 60 0.55 6.29 -19.48
N ASP A 61 -0.34 5.92 -20.41
CA ASP A 61 -1.52 6.74 -20.70
C ASP A 61 -2.51 6.74 -19.52
N ASN A 62 -3.54 7.59 -19.62
CA ASN A 62 -4.53 7.72 -18.54
C ASN A 62 -5.25 6.41 -18.20
N THR A 63 -5.56 5.60 -19.19
CA THR A 63 -6.26 4.31 -19.01
C THR A 63 -5.34 3.31 -18.33
N GLN A 64 -4.11 3.19 -18.83
CA GLN A 64 -3.08 2.33 -18.25
C GLN A 64 -2.75 2.74 -16.82
N PHE A 65 -2.66 4.04 -16.54
CA PHE A 65 -2.42 4.55 -15.21
C PHE A 65 -3.58 4.25 -14.26
N PHE A 66 -4.82 4.34 -14.74
CA PHE A 66 -6.00 3.99 -13.94
C PHE A 66 -5.99 2.51 -13.55
N LEU A 67 -5.74 1.61 -14.52
CA LEU A 67 -5.64 0.17 -14.27
C LEU A 67 -4.49 -0.17 -13.33
N PHE A 68 -3.32 0.44 -13.55
CA PHE A 68 -2.16 0.31 -12.65
C PHE A 68 -2.53 0.69 -11.21
N LYS A 69 -3.22 1.82 -11.02
CA LYS A 69 -3.66 2.29 -9.70
C LYS A 69 -4.65 1.31 -9.06
N GLU A 70 -5.65 0.87 -9.82
CA GLU A 70 -6.68 -0.07 -9.36
C GLU A 70 -6.07 -1.41 -8.92
N ASP A 71 -5.12 -1.94 -9.69
CA ASP A 71 -4.41 -3.17 -9.34
C ASP A 71 -3.64 -3.05 -8.03
N VAL A 72 -2.98 -1.90 -7.80
CA VAL A 72 -2.28 -1.62 -6.54
C VAL A 72 -3.25 -1.49 -5.37
N GLN A 73 -4.37 -0.78 -5.57
CA GLN A 73 -5.41 -0.61 -4.54
C GLN A 73 -6.04 -1.95 -4.14
N ARG A 74 -6.40 -2.77 -5.13
CA ARG A 74 -6.95 -4.11 -4.90
C ARG A 74 -5.96 -5.00 -4.16
N TRP A 75 -4.71 -5.04 -4.61
CA TRP A 75 -3.67 -5.80 -3.92
C TRP A 75 -3.44 -5.33 -2.48
N ALA A 76 -3.41 -4.02 -2.24
CA ALA A 76 -3.24 -3.49 -0.89
C ALA A 76 -4.40 -3.88 0.04
N ALA A 77 -5.64 -3.85 -0.46
CA ALA A 77 -6.80 -4.28 0.30
C ALA A 77 -6.74 -5.78 0.65
N GLU A 78 -6.38 -6.62 -0.32
CA GLU A 78 -6.36 -8.07 -0.17
C GLU A 78 -5.19 -8.58 0.69
N PHE A 79 -3.99 -8.02 0.49
CA PHE A 79 -2.76 -8.58 1.06
C PHE A 79 -2.21 -7.76 2.24
N LEU A 80 -2.47 -6.46 2.26
CA LEU A 80 -2.03 -5.58 3.35
C LEU A 80 -3.16 -5.20 4.29
N GLY A 81 -4.42 -5.57 3.98
CA GLY A 81 -5.59 -5.12 4.71
C GLY A 81 -5.76 -3.60 4.68
N ALA A 82 -5.20 -2.95 3.66
CA ALA A 82 -5.05 -1.50 3.61
C ALA A 82 -5.91 -0.88 2.52
N TYR A 83 -6.68 0.13 2.92
CA TYR A 83 -7.43 0.97 1.97
C TYR A 83 -6.57 2.14 1.50
N ILE A 84 -6.34 2.24 0.19
CA ILE A 84 -5.61 3.35 -0.42
C ILE A 84 -6.62 4.25 -1.15
N PRO A 85 -6.90 5.46 -0.64
CA PRO A 85 -7.89 6.34 -1.22
C PRO A 85 -7.43 6.94 -2.56
N ASP A 86 -8.41 7.35 -3.34
CA ASP A 86 -8.16 8.11 -4.54
C ASP A 86 -7.65 9.53 -4.24
N PRO A 87 -6.92 10.16 -5.18
CA PRO A 87 -6.52 11.55 -5.03
C PRO A 87 -7.74 12.44 -4.77
N ASN A 88 -7.66 13.28 -3.73
CA ASN A 88 -8.73 14.17 -3.27
C ASN A 88 -9.97 13.48 -2.69
N GLU A 89 -9.94 12.17 -2.48
CA GLU A 89 -10.98 11.49 -1.73
C GLU A 89 -10.94 11.91 -0.27
N GLN A 90 -12.08 12.35 0.25
CA GLN A 90 -12.22 12.66 1.67
C GLN A 90 -12.39 11.36 2.45
N VAL A 91 -11.28 10.82 2.92
CA VAL A 91 -11.30 9.75 3.91
C VAL A 91 -11.50 10.35 5.30
N LYS A 92 -12.59 9.96 5.99
CA LYS A 92 -12.63 10.08 7.45
C LYS A 92 -11.45 9.27 7.96
N SER A 93 -10.58 9.86 8.79
CA SER A 93 -9.42 9.14 9.34
C SER A 93 -9.92 7.97 10.18
N TRP A 94 -9.99 6.77 9.58
CA TRP A 94 -10.28 5.56 10.31
C TRP A 94 -9.03 5.21 11.10
N VAL A 95 -9.00 5.71 12.33
CA VAL A 95 -8.11 5.22 13.38
C VAL A 95 -8.31 3.70 13.44
N ILE A 96 -7.18 3.00 13.37
CA ILE A 96 -6.95 1.56 13.54
C ILE A 96 -8.12 0.84 14.23
N PHE A 97 -8.64 -0.20 13.56
CA PHE A 97 -9.72 -1.08 14.03
C PHE A 97 -9.62 -1.39 15.54
N PRO A 98 -10.62 -1.04 16.36
CA PRO A 98 -10.60 -1.25 17.82
C PRO A 98 -10.68 -2.72 18.28
N GLU A 99 -10.85 -3.68 17.39
CA GLU A 99 -11.18 -5.07 17.76
C GLU A 99 -10.03 -5.88 18.41
N LEU A 100 -8.86 -5.26 18.64
CA LEU A 100 -7.78 -5.85 19.45
C LEU A 100 -7.64 -5.27 20.87
N ASN A 101 -8.52 -4.36 21.30
CA ASN A 101 -8.42 -3.73 22.62
C ASN A 101 -9.49 -4.13 23.64
N GLU A 102 -10.41 -5.05 23.31
CA GLU A 102 -11.48 -5.48 24.24
C GLU A 102 -11.01 -6.42 25.37
N ASN A 103 -9.75 -6.86 25.36
CA ASN A 103 -9.23 -7.78 26.39
C ASN A 103 -8.51 -7.11 27.57
N LYS A 104 -8.55 -5.77 27.72
CA LYS A 104 -7.86 -5.08 28.83
C LYS A 104 -8.75 -4.40 29.87
N GLU A 105 -10.07 -4.37 29.69
CA GLU A 105 -10.96 -3.71 30.67
C GLU A 105 -11.49 -4.64 31.78
N ASN A 106 -11.40 -5.96 31.61
CA ASN A 106 -11.98 -6.91 32.58
C ASN A 106 -11.10 -7.27 33.78
N GLU A 107 -9.82 -6.89 33.83
CA GLU A 107 -8.97 -7.15 35.01
C GLU A 107 -8.99 -6.03 36.06
N ASN A 108 -9.42 -4.81 35.70
CA ASN A 108 -9.40 -3.67 36.64
C ASN A 108 -10.68 -3.51 37.46
N GLN A 109 -11.80 -4.13 37.09
CA GLN A 109 -13.04 -4.06 37.89
C GLN A 109 -13.12 -5.09 39.02
N SER A 110 -12.29 -6.14 39.01
CA SER A 110 -12.31 -7.17 40.06
C SER A 110 -11.53 -6.80 41.33
N ARG A 111 -10.73 -5.72 41.32
CA ARG A 111 -9.89 -5.32 42.46
C ARG A 111 -10.52 -4.30 43.42
N TYR A 112 -11.71 -3.76 43.12
CA TYR A 112 -12.33 -2.68 43.91
C TYR A 112 -13.61 -3.08 44.66
N ARG A 113 -13.97 -4.37 44.75
CA ARG A 113 -15.19 -4.82 45.45
C ARG A 113 -14.97 -5.63 46.73
N THR A 114 -13.76 -5.66 47.28
CA THR A 114 -13.47 -6.28 48.58
C THR A 114 -12.75 -5.32 49.50
N GLY A 115 -13.52 -4.46 50.16
CA GLY A 115 -13.05 -3.76 51.35
C GLY A 115 -13.75 -2.43 51.57
N GLN A 116 -14.89 -2.46 52.27
CA GLN A 116 -15.25 -1.68 53.47
C GLN A 116 -16.55 -2.33 53.97
N GLY A 117 -16.68 -2.87 55.19
CA GLY A 117 -16.04 -2.47 56.44
C GLY A 117 -17.06 -1.69 57.24
#